data_AF-A0A972C5D5-F1
#
_entry.id   AF-A0A972C5D5-F1
#
_cell.length_a   1.000
_cell.length_b   1.000
_cell.length_c   1.000
_cell.angle_alpha   90.00
_cell.angle_beta   90.00
_cell.angle_gamma   90.00
#
_symmetry.space_group_name_H-M   'P 1'
#
loop_
_entity.id
_entity.type
_entity.pdbx_description
1 polymer ?
#
loop_
_entity_poly.entity_id
_entity_poly.type
_entity_poly.pdbx_seq_one_letter_code
_entity_poly.pdbx_strand_id
1 'polypeptide(L)'
;LLDLPLLELDYGQWCEQMRDWLGSEPRSTLAGALRDELAAIDPAAPQDSAQLQRLTAAWTDFLQRSRRDAGLSRNQPGRFLLPGSGVAAEMLLFVPLLSANRHSSGPAGSWWAEGEARFRYYRDFVVKGFYDEHFSRLDRQILLVDMLTPMDAGQAALSDLKAALESVLQSFRYGRNSLWRRFWKPRISQLAVCATKVDQVAPQQQRAVQQCLEDLLTDSLSEVRHGGVQVRGFPLAAIRATRQEGDTLVAGLQGEEGLVRYQPGGIPPHLPLDLQVQGPELLNLRPPSGLHRNEPFPHYRMDDLVGWMLEGVVS
;
A
#
# COMPACT_ATOMS: atom_id res chain seq x y z
N LEU A 1 2.21 -2.58 7.78
CA LEU A 1 1.34 -1.37 7.79
C LEU A 1 -0.03 -1.69 7.21
N LEU A 2 -0.13 -2.12 5.94
CA LEU A 2 -1.42 -2.52 5.32
C LEU A 2 -2.22 -3.55 6.12
N ASP A 3 -1.56 -4.41 6.91
CA ASP A 3 -2.20 -5.42 7.77
C ASP A 3 -2.57 -4.92 9.17
N LEU A 4 -2.16 -3.71 9.60
CA LEU A 4 -2.52 -3.18 10.92
C LEU A 4 -4.05 -3.11 11.18
N PRO A 5 -4.91 -2.82 10.19
CA PRO A 5 -6.37 -2.89 10.36
C PRO A 5 -6.89 -4.28 10.75
N LEU A 6 -6.16 -5.36 10.42
CA LEU A 6 -6.55 -6.71 10.81
C LEU A 6 -6.60 -6.88 12.34
N LEU A 7 -5.89 -6.04 13.10
CA LEU A 7 -5.95 -6.01 14.57
C LEU A 7 -7.34 -5.67 15.12
N GLU A 8 -8.19 -5.02 14.32
CA GLU A 8 -9.57 -4.65 14.69
C GLU A 8 -10.63 -5.58 14.05
N LEU A 9 -10.20 -6.62 13.32
CA LEU A 9 -11.09 -7.59 12.66
C LEU A 9 -11.03 -9.00 13.29
N ASP A 10 -12.18 -9.67 13.31
CA ASP A 10 -12.27 -11.13 13.36
C ASP A 10 -12.15 -11.75 11.95
N TYR A 11 -11.99 -13.08 11.89
CA TYR A 11 -11.80 -13.79 10.61
C TYR A 11 -13.03 -13.67 9.69
N GLY A 12 -14.23 -13.65 10.26
CA GLY A 12 -15.48 -13.49 9.52
C GLY A 12 -15.55 -12.12 8.89
N GLN A 13 -15.34 -11.05 9.66
CA GLN A 13 -15.30 -9.67 9.16
C GLN A 13 -14.25 -9.48 8.05
N TRP A 14 -13.09 -10.14 8.15
CA TRP A 14 -12.10 -10.14 7.08
C TRP A 14 -12.61 -10.87 5.82
N CYS A 15 -13.26 -12.03 5.96
CA CYS A 15 -13.89 -12.72 4.83
C CYS A 15 -14.99 -11.88 4.15
N GLU A 16 -15.81 -11.16 4.93
CA GLU A 16 -16.81 -10.22 4.42
C GLU A 16 -16.15 -9.09 3.61
N GLN A 17 -15.09 -8.48 4.15
CA GLN A 17 -14.33 -7.44 3.46
C GLN A 17 -13.70 -7.94 2.15
N MET A 18 -13.13 -9.14 2.14
CA MET A 18 -12.58 -9.73 0.90
C MET A 18 -13.67 -10.04 -0.12
N ARG A 19 -14.86 -10.50 0.30
CA ARG A 19 -16.02 -10.69 -0.58
C ARG A 19 -16.45 -9.38 -1.24
N ASP A 20 -16.55 -8.30 -0.48
CA ASP A 20 -16.96 -6.99 -1.01
C ASP A 20 -15.93 -6.45 -2.01
N TRP A 21 -14.63 -6.64 -1.75
CA TRP A 21 -13.57 -6.28 -2.68
C TRP A 21 -13.61 -7.12 -3.97
N LEU A 22 -13.87 -8.42 -3.87
CA LEU A 22 -14.02 -9.33 -5.02
C LEU A 22 -15.34 -9.12 -5.79
N GLY A 23 -16.32 -8.43 -5.20
CA GLY A 23 -17.54 -8.00 -5.87
C GLY A 23 -17.37 -6.76 -6.74
N SER A 24 -16.22 -6.08 -6.68
CA SER A 24 -15.96 -4.79 -7.32
C SER A 24 -14.90 -4.90 -8.42
N GLU A 25 -15.03 -4.15 -9.52
CA GLU A 25 -13.98 -4.07 -10.54
C GLU A 25 -12.79 -3.20 -10.10
N PRO A 26 -11.56 -3.47 -10.58
CA PRO A 26 -11.17 -4.54 -11.50
C PRO A 26 -10.89 -5.90 -10.80
N ARG A 27 -11.12 -6.00 -9.48
CA ARG A 27 -10.79 -7.21 -8.70
C ARG A 27 -11.66 -8.40 -9.05
N SER A 28 -12.94 -8.17 -9.34
CA SER A 28 -13.89 -9.17 -9.84
C SER A 28 -13.36 -9.85 -11.11
N THR A 29 -12.99 -9.09 -12.14
CA THR A 29 -12.36 -9.62 -13.37
C THR A 29 -11.03 -10.32 -13.09
N LEU A 30 -10.15 -9.72 -12.28
CA LEU A 30 -8.82 -10.27 -11.98
C LEU A 30 -8.86 -11.58 -11.20
N ALA A 31 -9.84 -11.75 -10.29
CA ALA A 31 -10.00 -13.00 -9.55
C ALA A 31 -10.46 -14.13 -10.49
N GLY A 32 -11.41 -13.85 -11.38
CA GLY A 32 -11.99 -14.85 -12.28
C GLY A 32 -12.47 -16.08 -11.51
N ALA A 33 -12.11 -17.27 -11.99
CA ALA A 33 -12.51 -18.55 -11.41
C ALA A 33 -12.14 -18.73 -9.91
N LEU A 34 -11.11 -18.03 -9.41
CA LEU A 34 -10.75 -18.07 -7.99
C LEU A 34 -11.89 -17.59 -7.08
N ARG A 35 -12.69 -16.61 -7.53
CA ARG A 35 -13.85 -16.12 -6.78
C ARG A 35 -14.89 -17.23 -6.60
N ASP A 36 -15.14 -18.01 -7.65
CA ASP A 36 -16.11 -19.11 -7.61
C ASP A 36 -15.58 -20.27 -6.76
N GLU A 37 -14.29 -20.61 -6.87
CA GLU A 37 -13.65 -21.62 -6.02
C GLU A 37 -13.71 -21.28 -4.53
N LEU A 38 -13.49 -20.01 -4.16
CA LEU A 38 -13.56 -19.55 -2.76
C LEU A 38 -15.00 -19.42 -2.24
N ALA A 39 -15.97 -19.17 -3.13
CA ALA A 39 -17.39 -19.13 -2.79
C ALA A 39 -18.01 -20.53 -2.63
N ALA A 40 -17.47 -21.54 -3.32
CA ALA A 40 -17.93 -22.93 -3.25
C ALA A 40 -17.52 -23.68 -1.97
N ILE A 41 -16.65 -23.09 -1.13
CA ILE A 41 -16.23 -23.71 0.13
C ILE A 41 -17.36 -23.65 1.16
N ASP A 42 -17.78 -24.81 1.66
CA ASP A 42 -18.58 -24.91 2.88
C ASP A 42 -17.68 -24.71 4.12
N PRO A 43 -17.88 -23.64 4.92
CA PRO A 43 -17.08 -23.40 6.12
C PRO A 43 -17.19 -24.49 7.19
N ALA A 44 -18.27 -25.27 7.19
CA ALA A 44 -18.50 -26.37 8.13
C ALA A 44 -17.90 -27.71 7.68
N ALA A 45 -17.56 -27.86 6.40
CA ALA A 45 -16.96 -29.09 5.87
C ALA A 45 -15.51 -29.28 6.35
N PRO A 46 -15.02 -30.54 6.45
CA PRO A 46 -13.62 -30.84 6.77
C PRO A 46 -12.64 -30.15 5.82
N GLN A 47 -11.55 -29.64 6.38
CA GLN A 47 -10.52 -28.88 5.67
C GLN A 47 -9.63 -29.80 4.79
N ASP A 48 -9.64 -29.63 3.47
CA ASP A 48 -8.73 -30.34 2.56
C ASP A 48 -7.39 -29.58 2.44
N SER A 49 -6.33 -30.14 3.03
CA SER A 49 -5.00 -29.52 3.05
C SER A 49 -4.38 -29.28 1.66
N ALA A 50 -4.65 -30.15 0.67
CA ALA A 50 -4.16 -29.97 -0.69
C ALA A 50 -4.94 -28.85 -1.42
N GLN A 51 -6.26 -28.78 -1.21
CA GLN A 51 -7.08 -27.68 -1.69
C GLN A 51 -6.63 -26.34 -1.08
N LEU A 52 -6.34 -26.29 0.23
CA LEU A 52 -5.90 -25.06 0.90
C LEU A 52 -4.57 -24.54 0.38
N GLN A 53 -3.57 -25.41 0.16
CA GLN A 53 -2.30 -24.99 -0.43
C GLN A 53 -2.50 -24.41 -1.83
N ARG A 54 -3.29 -25.08 -2.68
CA ARG A 54 -3.61 -24.65 -4.04
C ARG A 54 -4.35 -23.31 -4.06
N LEU A 55 -5.36 -23.14 -3.21
CA LEU A 55 -6.11 -21.90 -3.08
C LEU A 55 -5.28 -20.77 -2.47
N THR A 56 -4.34 -21.06 -1.56
CA THR A 56 -3.42 -20.05 -1.00
C THR A 56 -2.43 -19.55 -2.07
N ALA A 57 -1.97 -20.44 -2.95
CA ALA A 57 -1.11 -20.06 -4.07
C ALA A 57 -1.87 -19.19 -5.09
N ALA A 58 -3.09 -19.59 -5.49
CA ALA A 58 -3.96 -18.77 -6.34
C ALA A 58 -4.36 -17.43 -5.66
N TRP A 59 -4.59 -17.52 -4.35
CA TRP A 59 -4.50 -16.49 -3.30
C TRP A 59 -3.55 -15.35 -3.63
N THR A 60 -2.29 -15.76 -3.53
CA THR A 60 -1.10 -14.94 -3.61
C THR A 60 -0.88 -14.42 -5.04
N ASP A 61 -1.11 -15.24 -6.05
CA ASP A 61 -1.05 -14.81 -7.46
C ASP A 61 -2.09 -13.71 -7.77
N PHE A 62 -3.34 -13.85 -7.31
CA PHE A 62 -4.36 -12.81 -7.47
C PHE A 62 -3.93 -11.47 -6.81
N LEU A 63 -3.32 -11.50 -5.63
CA LEU A 63 -2.77 -10.30 -5.00
C LEU A 63 -1.58 -9.71 -5.78
N GLN A 64 -0.74 -10.55 -6.40
CA GLN A 64 0.36 -10.10 -7.26
C GLN A 64 -0.17 -9.45 -8.54
N ARG A 65 -1.15 -10.07 -9.22
CA ARG A 65 -1.82 -9.54 -10.40
C ARG A 65 -2.59 -8.25 -10.10
N SER A 66 -3.30 -8.17 -8.98
CA SER A 66 -3.94 -6.95 -8.50
C SER A 66 -2.98 -5.76 -8.44
N ARG A 67 -1.77 -5.98 -7.91
CA ARG A 67 -0.72 -4.95 -7.85
C ARG A 67 -0.10 -4.65 -9.21
N ARG A 68 0.25 -5.67 -9.99
CA ARG A 68 1.04 -5.56 -11.23
C ARG A 68 0.21 -5.08 -12.42
N ASP A 69 -0.99 -5.62 -12.58
CA ASP A 69 -1.78 -5.51 -13.81
C ASP A 69 -2.86 -4.42 -13.71
N ALA A 70 -3.22 -3.99 -12.49
CA ALA A 70 -4.23 -2.95 -12.23
C ALA A 70 -3.80 -1.87 -11.20
N GLY A 71 -2.52 -1.83 -10.79
CA GLY A 71 -1.99 -0.79 -9.91
C GLY A 71 -2.57 -0.76 -8.49
N LEU A 72 -3.27 -1.81 -8.04
CA LEU A 72 -4.01 -1.81 -6.78
C LEU A 72 -3.08 -1.94 -5.57
N SER A 73 -3.41 -1.24 -4.48
CA SER A 73 -2.59 -1.07 -3.28
C SER A 73 -3.11 -1.80 -2.05
N ARG A 74 -4.43 -1.98 -1.90
CA ARG A 74 -5.06 -2.78 -0.82
C ARG A 74 -4.91 -4.28 -1.10
N ASN A 75 -3.74 -4.84 -0.83
CA ASN A 75 -3.51 -6.27 -0.98
C ASN A 75 -3.21 -6.87 0.40
N GLN A 76 -4.15 -7.68 0.90
CA GLN A 76 -4.09 -8.31 2.23
C GLN A 76 -4.28 -9.84 2.10
N PRO A 77 -3.59 -10.66 2.92
CA PRO A 77 -2.59 -10.24 3.91
C PRO A 77 -1.26 -9.86 3.23
N GLY A 78 -0.68 -8.73 3.60
CA GLY A 78 0.49 -8.15 2.92
C GLY A 78 1.72 -9.05 2.93
N ARG A 79 1.87 -9.90 3.95
CA ARG A 79 2.96 -10.90 3.99
C ARG A 79 2.78 -12.10 3.04
N PHE A 80 1.63 -12.28 2.39
CA PHE A 80 1.54 -13.28 1.31
C PHE A 80 2.37 -12.83 0.10
N LEU A 81 2.44 -11.51 -0.13
CA LEU A 81 3.31 -10.91 -1.15
C LEU A 81 4.77 -10.76 -0.70
N LEU A 82 4.98 -10.51 0.60
CA LEU A 82 6.29 -10.23 1.20
C LEU A 82 6.41 -10.93 2.55
N PRO A 83 6.65 -12.26 2.60
CA PRO A 83 6.63 -13.03 3.86
C PRO A 83 7.63 -12.52 4.90
N GLY A 84 8.78 -12.02 4.44
CA GLY A 84 9.89 -11.61 5.28
C GLY A 84 10.55 -12.79 6.00
N SER A 85 11.42 -12.49 6.96
CA SER A 85 11.99 -13.50 7.86
C SER A 85 11.08 -13.72 9.08
N GLY A 86 11.25 -14.88 9.74
CA GLY A 86 10.67 -15.16 11.06
C GLY A 86 9.21 -15.61 11.08
N VAL A 87 8.53 -15.74 9.94
CA VAL A 87 7.17 -16.31 9.85
C VAL A 87 7.24 -17.70 9.25
N ALA A 88 6.74 -18.71 9.96
CA ALA A 88 6.63 -20.07 9.43
C ALA A 88 5.65 -20.10 8.24
N ALA A 89 6.01 -20.79 7.16
CA ALA A 89 5.22 -20.84 5.94
C ALA A 89 3.80 -21.40 6.19
N GLU A 90 3.66 -22.34 7.13
CA GLU A 90 2.37 -22.91 7.57
C GLU A 90 1.36 -21.86 8.07
N MET A 91 1.87 -20.73 8.60
CA MET A 91 1.08 -19.65 9.18
C MET A 91 0.58 -18.64 8.13
N LEU A 92 1.04 -18.78 6.88
CA LEU A 92 0.58 -18.03 5.71
C LEU A 92 -0.33 -18.90 4.81
N LEU A 93 -0.97 -19.93 5.38
CA LEU A 93 -1.88 -20.84 4.67
C LEU A 93 -3.34 -20.61 5.06
N PHE A 94 -3.93 -19.50 4.65
CA PHE A 94 -5.37 -19.26 4.78
C PHE A 94 -5.90 -18.42 3.63
N VAL A 95 -7.21 -18.56 3.35
CA VAL A 95 -7.91 -17.87 2.27
C VAL A 95 -9.25 -17.32 2.79
N PRO A 96 -9.84 -16.30 2.16
CA PRO A 96 -11.16 -15.81 2.60
C PRO A 96 -12.25 -16.78 2.18
N LEU A 97 -13.12 -17.14 3.12
CA LEU A 97 -14.30 -17.98 2.87
C LEU A 97 -15.47 -17.07 2.48
N LEU A 98 -15.74 -16.93 1.18
CA LEU A 98 -16.69 -15.90 0.71
C LEU A 98 -18.15 -16.20 1.09
N SER A 99 -18.45 -17.47 1.37
CA SER A 99 -19.72 -17.92 1.95
C SER A 99 -19.90 -17.56 3.44
N ALA A 100 -18.81 -17.20 4.13
CA ALA A 100 -18.81 -16.95 5.57
C ALA A 100 -19.07 -15.47 5.93
N ASN A 101 -19.30 -15.23 7.22
CA ASN A 101 -19.44 -13.91 7.83
C ASN A 101 -19.02 -13.96 9.32
N ARG A 102 -19.07 -12.83 10.02
CA ARG A 102 -18.76 -12.74 11.47
C ARG A 102 -19.60 -13.61 12.43
N HIS A 103 -20.68 -14.23 11.95
CA HIS A 103 -21.53 -15.16 12.70
C HIS A 103 -21.35 -16.62 12.27
N SER A 104 -20.49 -16.88 11.27
CA SER A 104 -20.12 -18.24 10.88
C SER A 104 -19.35 -18.95 12.00
N SER A 105 -19.46 -20.27 12.01
CA SER A 105 -18.71 -21.16 12.88
C SER A 105 -18.63 -22.54 12.21
N GLY A 106 -17.75 -23.41 12.70
CA GLY A 106 -17.61 -24.78 12.20
C GLY A 106 -16.98 -25.69 13.24
N PRO A 107 -17.12 -27.02 13.10
CA PRO A 107 -16.49 -27.99 13.99
C PRO A 107 -14.96 -27.96 13.88
N ALA A 108 -14.27 -28.53 14.87
CA ALA A 108 -12.81 -28.65 14.82
C ALA A 108 -12.36 -29.42 13.56
N GLY A 109 -11.34 -28.90 12.87
CA GLY A 109 -10.87 -29.43 11.58
C GLY A 109 -11.70 -29.01 10.37
N SER A 110 -12.72 -28.14 10.52
CA SER A 110 -13.44 -27.56 9.37
C SER A 110 -12.68 -26.40 8.73
N TRP A 111 -13.04 -26.04 7.50
CA TRP A 111 -12.51 -24.86 6.81
C TRP A 111 -12.59 -23.58 7.64
N TRP A 112 -13.71 -23.35 8.34
CA TRP A 112 -13.84 -22.23 9.28
C TRP A 112 -12.83 -22.31 10.42
N ALA A 113 -12.83 -23.40 11.19
CA ALA A 113 -12.02 -23.50 12.40
C ALA A 113 -10.52 -23.40 12.11
N GLU A 114 -10.07 -24.04 11.03
CA GLU A 114 -8.70 -24.01 10.55
C GLU A 114 -8.28 -22.65 9.98
N GLY A 115 -9.18 -21.98 9.25
CA GLY A 115 -8.97 -20.63 8.72
C GLY A 115 -8.91 -19.57 9.83
N GLU A 116 -9.86 -19.62 10.77
CA GLU A 116 -9.92 -18.72 11.92
C GLU A 116 -8.67 -18.85 12.81
N ALA A 117 -8.21 -20.08 13.08
CA ALA A 117 -7.01 -20.31 13.89
C ALA A 117 -5.77 -19.70 13.24
N ARG A 118 -5.57 -19.86 11.93
CA ARG A 118 -4.43 -19.29 11.19
C ARG A 118 -4.52 -17.77 11.05
N PHE A 119 -5.71 -17.23 10.76
CA PHE A 119 -5.94 -15.78 10.73
C PHE A 119 -5.64 -15.14 12.09
N ARG A 120 -6.14 -15.73 13.19
CA ARG A 120 -5.86 -15.27 14.54
C ARG A 120 -4.37 -15.34 14.87
N TYR A 121 -3.69 -16.42 14.51
CA TYR A 121 -2.23 -16.49 14.68
C TYR A 121 -1.52 -15.37 13.91
N TYR A 122 -1.87 -15.16 12.64
CA TYR A 122 -1.32 -14.10 11.83
C TYR A 122 -1.53 -12.71 12.45
N ARG A 123 -2.76 -12.40 12.86
CA ARG A 123 -3.09 -11.13 13.53
C ARG A 123 -2.34 -10.96 14.86
N ASP A 124 -2.43 -11.95 15.74
CA ASP A 124 -2.04 -11.83 17.15
C ASP A 124 -0.51 -11.97 17.36
N PHE A 125 0.20 -12.68 16.48
CA PHE A 125 1.67 -12.83 16.55
C PHE A 125 2.41 -12.05 15.46
N VAL A 126 1.94 -12.08 14.21
CA VAL A 126 2.70 -11.55 13.07
C VAL A 126 2.44 -10.06 12.83
N VAL A 127 1.18 -9.62 12.90
CA VAL A 127 0.80 -8.20 12.77
C VAL A 127 1.07 -7.46 14.08
N LYS A 128 0.55 -7.98 15.20
CA LYS A 128 0.70 -7.34 16.51
C LYS A 128 2.16 -7.35 17.00
N GLY A 129 2.89 -8.46 16.82
CA GLY A 129 4.31 -8.52 17.16
C GLY A 129 5.13 -7.45 16.45
N PHE A 130 4.92 -7.27 15.13
CA PHE A 130 5.55 -6.17 14.39
C PHE A 130 5.19 -4.78 14.95
N TYR A 131 3.94 -4.57 15.36
CA TYR A 131 3.52 -3.31 15.96
C TYR A 131 4.22 -3.05 17.30
N ASP A 132 4.18 -4.02 18.22
CA ASP A 132 4.71 -3.91 19.57
C ASP A 132 6.25 -3.81 19.58
N GLU A 133 6.94 -4.58 18.74
CA GLU A 133 8.42 -4.64 18.70
C GLU A 133 9.08 -3.51 17.91
N HIS A 134 8.42 -3.03 16.84
CA HIS A 134 9.01 -2.05 15.93
C HIS A 134 8.19 -0.76 15.83
N PHE A 135 6.94 -0.82 15.38
CA PHE A 135 6.18 0.39 15.00
C PHE A 135 5.91 1.33 16.19
N SER A 136 5.60 0.77 17.37
CA SER A 136 5.37 1.51 18.62
C SER A 136 6.55 2.36 19.09
N ARG A 137 7.75 2.09 18.56
CA ARG A 137 9.02 2.71 18.96
C ARG A 137 9.49 3.82 18.00
N LEU A 138 8.78 4.05 16.90
CA LEU A 138 9.16 5.06 15.91
C LEU A 138 8.80 6.46 16.40
N ASP A 139 9.77 7.38 16.41
CA ASP A 139 9.54 8.79 16.75
C ASP A 139 9.26 9.65 15.49
N ARG A 140 9.67 9.19 14.30
CA ARG A 140 9.47 9.86 13.00
C ARG A 140 9.20 8.83 11.91
N GLN A 141 8.36 9.17 10.91
CA GLN A 141 8.02 8.28 9.80
C GLN A 141 8.10 8.99 8.45
N ILE A 142 8.51 8.26 7.41
CA ILE A 142 8.42 8.67 6.01
C ILE A 142 7.46 7.71 5.30
N LEU A 143 6.42 8.24 4.66
CA LEU A 143 5.45 7.49 3.86
C LEU A 143 5.71 7.78 2.39
N LEU A 144 6.34 6.84 1.69
CA LEU A 144 6.61 6.92 0.26
C LEU A 144 5.37 6.45 -0.52
N VAL A 145 4.84 7.30 -1.38
CA VAL A 145 3.64 7.05 -2.18
C VAL A 145 3.96 7.25 -3.66
N ASP A 146 3.57 6.30 -4.50
CA ASP A 146 3.58 6.45 -5.94
C ASP A 146 2.18 6.86 -6.39
N MET A 147 2.02 8.12 -6.77
CA MET A 147 0.76 8.64 -7.32
C MET A 147 0.63 8.38 -8.82
N LEU A 148 1.75 8.20 -9.52
CA LEU A 148 1.79 8.24 -10.98
C LEU A 148 1.24 6.94 -11.58
N THR A 149 1.66 5.79 -11.07
CA THR A 149 1.12 4.50 -11.53
C THR A 149 -0.40 4.36 -11.29
N PRO A 150 -0.97 4.77 -10.13
CA PRO A 150 -2.42 4.79 -9.95
C PRO A 150 -3.16 5.83 -10.79
N MET A 151 -2.55 6.98 -11.11
CA MET A 151 -3.11 7.93 -12.09
C MET A 151 -3.19 7.32 -13.50
N ASP A 152 -2.15 6.60 -13.94
CA ASP A 152 -2.14 5.87 -15.23
C ASP A 152 -3.13 4.70 -15.27
N ALA A 153 -3.30 3.97 -14.16
CA ALA A 153 -4.27 2.88 -14.06
C ALA A 153 -5.72 3.36 -13.85
N GLY A 154 -5.94 4.65 -13.59
CA GLY A 154 -7.24 5.31 -13.56
C GLY A 154 -8.01 5.24 -12.23
N GLN A 155 -9.27 5.67 -12.29
CA GLN A 155 -10.13 5.98 -11.12
C GLN A 155 -10.17 4.86 -10.06
N ALA A 156 -10.25 3.60 -10.46
CA ALA A 156 -10.33 2.47 -9.53
C ALA A 156 -9.01 2.27 -8.76
N ALA A 157 -7.85 2.46 -9.40
CA ALA A 157 -6.55 2.38 -8.76
C ALA A 157 -6.31 3.54 -7.79
N LEU A 158 -6.70 4.77 -8.16
CA LEU A 158 -6.68 5.93 -7.24
C LEU A 158 -7.61 5.74 -6.04
N SER A 159 -8.81 5.19 -6.24
CA SER A 159 -9.76 4.88 -5.16
C SER A 159 -9.22 3.81 -4.21
N ASP A 160 -8.56 2.78 -4.76
CA ASP A 160 -7.93 1.72 -3.97
C ASP A 160 -6.69 2.22 -3.22
N LEU A 161 -5.86 3.09 -3.85
CA LEU A 161 -4.75 3.79 -3.21
C LEU A 161 -5.23 4.66 -2.04
N LYS A 162 -6.29 5.47 -2.24
CA LYS A 162 -6.88 6.30 -1.19
C LYS A 162 -7.23 5.46 0.03
N ALA A 163 -8.05 4.43 -0.15
CA ALA A 163 -8.48 3.58 0.95
C ALA A 163 -7.32 2.80 1.61
N ALA A 164 -6.27 2.44 0.86
CA ALA A 164 -5.05 1.86 1.44
C ALA A 164 -4.32 2.86 2.36
N LEU A 165 -4.16 4.11 1.90
CA LEU A 165 -3.44 5.15 2.62
C LEU A 165 -4.23 5.67 3.82
N GLU A 166 -5.55 5.87 3.70
CA GLU A 166 -6.44 6.21 4.83
C GLU A 166 -6.33 5.16 5.94
N SER A 167 -6.36 3.88 5.57
CA SER A 167 -6.27 2.76 6.51
C SER A 167 -4.87 2.62 7.15
N VAL A 168 -3.80 2.97 6.42
CA VAL A 168 -2.46 3.14 7.02
C VAL A 168 -2.42 4.35 7.96
N LEU A 169 -2.99 5.50 7.57
CA LEU A 169 -3.03 6.72 8.37
C LEU A 169 -3.85 6.58 9.66
N GLN A 170 -4.86 5.69 9.71
CA GLN A 170 -5.53 5.29 10.96
C GLN A 170 -4.56 4.78 12.03
N SER A 171 -3.46 4.14 11.65
CA SER A 171 -2.42 3.70 12.59
C SER A 171 -1.63 4.85 13.25
N PHE A 172 -1.76 6.07 12.71
CA PHE A 172 -1.18 7.31 13.23
C PHE A 172 -2.25 8.22 13.88
N ARG A 173 -3.54 7.83 13.85
CA ARG A 173 -4.64 8.62 14.40
C ARG A 173 -4.72 8.46 15.91
N TYR A 174 -3.94 9.29 16.61
CA TYR A 174 -3.91 9.34 18.07
C TYR A 174 -5.07 10.16 18.69
N GLY A 175 -6.15 10.36 17.93
CA GLY A 175 -7.54 10.57 18.39
C GLY A 175 -8.53 9.66 17.58
N ARG A 176 -9.54 8.98 18.15
CA ARG A 176 -10.04 8.97 19.55
C ARG A 176 -10.42 7.57 20.09
N ASN A 177 -11.21 6.78 19.34
CA ASN A 177 -12.04 5.68 19.86
C ASN A 177 -11.41 4.27 20.00
N SER A 178 -10.09 4.09 19.81
CA SER A 178 -9.51 2.73 19.84
C SER A 178 -9.31 2.22 21.29
N LEU A 179 -9.89 1.05 21.60
CA LEU A 179 -9.90 0.41 22.94
C LEU A 179 -8.49 0.12 23.49
N TRP A 180 -7.49 0.05 22.62
CA TRP A 180 -6.10 -0.29 22.94
C TRP A 180 -5.32 0.83 23.66
N ARG A 181 -5.88 2.04 23.77
CA ARG A 181 -5.19 3.24 24.29
C ARG A 181 -4.78 3.23 25.75
N ARG A 182 -5.26 2.29 26.58
CA ARG A 182 -5.03 2.35 28.03
C ARG A 182 -3.58 2.05 28.44
N PHE A 183 -2.72 1.60 27.52
CA PHE A 183 -1.36 1.16 27.83
C PHE A 183 -0.23 1.93 27.10
N TRP A 184 -0.53 2.75 26.09
CA TRP A 184 0.50 3.24 25.15
C TRP A 184 0.44 4.76 24.89
N LYS A 185 1.59 5.42 24.99
CA LYS A 185 1.80 6.82 24.57
C LYS A 185 2.32 6.84 23.13
N PRO A 186 1.77 7.68 22.23
CA PRO A 186 2.30 7.81 20.87
C PRO A 186 3.70 8.44 20.89
N ARG A 187 4.58 7.94 20.01
CA ARG A 187 5.94 8.46 19.79
C ARG A 187 6.09 9.28 18.52
N ILE A 188 5.40 8.90 17.43
CA ILE A 188 5.56 9.55 16.13
C ILE A 188 5.13 11.02 16.21
N SER A 189 6.12 11.93 16.21
CA SER A 189 5.92 13.38 16.26
C SER A 189 6.01 14.04 14.88
N GLN A 190 6.64 13.36 13.91
CA GLN A 190 6.81 13.84 12.54
C GLN A 190 6.46 12.75 11.51
N LEU A 191 5.70 13.13 10.49
CA LEU A 191 5.32 12.30 9.35
C LEU A 191 5.58 13.05 8.03
N ALA A 192 6.57 12.59 7.26
CA ALA A 192 6.75 13.02 5.88
C ALA A 192 5.82 12.19 4.97
N VAL A 193 5.06 12.85 4.11
CA VAL A 193 4.20 12.21 3.09
C VAL A 193 4.79 12.54 1.72
N CYS A 194 5.32 11.54 1.03
CA CYS A 194 6.21 11.77 -0.10
C CYS A 194 5.61 11.23 -1.39
N ALA A 195 5.22 12.13 -2.30
CA ALA A 195 4.97 11.77 -3.69
C ALA A 195 6.32 11.41 -4.35
N THR A 196 6.46 10.17 -4.80
CA THR A 196 7.72 9.64 -5.35
C THR A 196 7.75 9.62 -6.87
N LYS A 197 8.93 9.37 -7.46
CA LYS A 197 9.19 9.28 -8.91
C LYS A 197 8.83 10.54 -9.70
N VAL A 198 8.78 11.70 -9.05
CA VAL A 198 8.36 12.96 -9.70
C VAL A 198 9.34 13.44 -10.78
N ASP A 199 10.52 12.82 -10.91
CA ASP A 199 11.41 13.04 -12.05
C ASP A 199 10.79 12.55 -13.38
N GLN A 200 9.81 11.65 -13.35
CA GLN A 200 9.13 11.14 -14.55
C GLN A 200 8.13 12.13 -15.18
N VAL A 201 7.84 13.27 -14.53
CA VAL A 201 6.96 14.34 -15.04
C VAL A 201 7.74 15.64 -15.27
N ALA A 202 7.13 16.61 -15.96
CA ALA A 202 7.73 17.91 -16.22
C ALA A 202 7.99 18.70 -14.91
N PRO A 203 9.03 19.56 -14.81
CA PRO A 203 9.42 20.22 -13.56
C PRO A 203 8.30 21.03 -12.89
N GLN A 204 7.47 21.68 -13.71
CA GLN A 204 6.33 22.51 -13.28
C GLN A 204 5.21 21.64 -12.67
N GLN A 205 5.12 20.37 -13.06
CA GLN A 205 4.11 19.42 -12.58
C GLN A 205 4.54 18.69 -11.30
N GLN A 206 5.83 18.69 -10.92
CA GLN A 206 6.34 17.93 -9.78
C GLN A 206 5.62 18.29 -8.46
N ARG A 207 5.29 19.57 -8.27
CA ARG A 207 4.49 20.02 -7.11
C ARG A 207 3.01 19.63 -7.22
N ALA A 208 2.46 19.52 -8.43
CA ALA A 208 1.07 19.07 -8.62
C ALA A 208 0.90 17.60 -8.20
N VAL A 209 1.92 16.74 -8.38
CA VAL A 209 1.90 15.35 -7.86
C VAL A 209 1.82 15.34 -6.32
N GLN A 210 2.54 16.23 -5.64
CA GLN A 210 2.41 16.42 -4.18
C GLN A 210 1.02 16.93 -3.82
N GLN A 211 0.52 17.97 -4.51
CA GLN A 211 -0.80 18.55 -4.22
C GLN A 211 -1.91 17.51 -4.37
N CYS A 212 -1.89 16.71 -5.44
CA CYS A 212 -2.85 15.62 -5.64
C CYS A 212 -2.80 14.56 -4.53
N LEU A 213 -1.63 14.27 -3.96
CA LEU A 213 -1.48 13.35 -2.82
C LEU A 213 -2.04 13.96 -1.52
N GLU A 214 -1.83 15.26 -1.30
CA GLU A 214 -2.42 15.97 -0.15
C GLU A 214 -3.94 16.06 -0.28
N ASP A 215 -4.45 16.41 -1.47
CA ASP A 215 -5.89 16.45 -1.80
C ASP A 215 -6.55 15.08 -1.54
N LEU A 216 -5.97 13.99 -2.05
CA LEU A 216 -6.44 12.61 -1.88
C LEU A 216 -6.68 12.22 -0.40
N LEU A 217 -5.85 12.76 0.50
CA LEU A 217 -5.77 12.37 1.91
C LEU A 217 -6.18 13.49 2.87
N THR A 218 -6.79 14.58 2.37
CA THR A 218 -7.08 15.83 3.12
C THR A 218 -7.59 15.57 4.53
N ASP A 219 -8.66 14.78 4.67
CA ASP A 219 -9.29 14.49 5.96
C ASP A 219 -8.38 13.67 6.87
N SER A 220 -7.77 12.60 6.36
CA SER A 220 -6.87 11.74 7.15
C SER A 220 -5.60 12.46 7.61
N LEU A 221 -5.02 13.32 6.76
CA LEU A 221 -3.87 14.15 7.15
C LEU A 221 -4.28 15.22 8.16
N SER A 222 -5.48 15.80 8.02
CA SER A 222 -6.06 16.71 9.01
C SER A 222 -6.21 16.04 10.37
N GLU A 223 -6.78 14.83 10.44
CA GLU A 223 -6.94 14.08 11.69
C GLU A 223 -5.60 13.70 12.34
N VAL A 224 -4.58 13.35 11.54
CA VAL A 224 -3.22 13.09 12.04
C VAL A 224 -2.58 14.37 12.60
N ARG A 225 -2.74 15.52 11.94
CA ARG A 225 -2.32 16.84 12.48
C ARG A 225 -3.01 17.18 13.79
N HIS A 226 -4.34 16.97 13.89
CA HIS A 226 -5.11 17.15 15.12
C HIS A 226 -4.66 16.21 16.26
N GLY A 227 -4.05 15.08 15.92
CA GLY A 227 -3.38 14.17 16.87
C GLY A 227 -2.05 14.68 17.43
N GLY A 228 -1.59 15.86 17.03
CA GLY A 228 -0.32 16.46 17.46
C GLY A 228 0.89 16.08 16.61
N VAL A 229 0.70 15.36 15.49
CA VAL A 229 1.77 14.96 14.58
C VAL A 229 2.06 16.08 13.57
N GLN A 230 3.31 16.50 13.44
CA GLN A 230 3.73 17.40 12.37
C GLN A 230 3.73 16.63 11.04
N VAL A 231 2.92 17.07 10.08
CA VAL A 231 2.81 16.45 8.75
C VAL A 231 3.36 17.40 7.67
N ARG A 232 4.20 16.91 6.76
CA ARG A 232 4.73 17.69 5.64
C ARG A 232 4.78 16.87 4.36
N GLY A 233 4.28 17.43 3.27
CA GLY A 233 4.35 16.84 1.94
C GLY A 233 5.68 17.13 1.24
N PHE A 234 6.14 16.16 0.43
CA PHE A 234 7.34 16.31 -0.41
C PHE A 234 7.13 15.63 -1.78
N PRO A 235 7.49 16.28 -2.90
CA PRO A 235 7.67 15.64 -4.20
C PRO A 235 9.14 15.24 -4.33
N LEU A 236 9.41 13.94 -4.48
CA LEU A 236 10.75 13.36 -4.39
C LEU A 236 11.08 12.45 -5.57
N ALA A 237 12.37 12.44 -5.92
CA ALA A 237 12.98 11.35 -6.68
C ALA A 237 14.24 10.91 -5.93
N ALA A 238 14.20 9.72 -5.31
CA ALA A 238 15.33 9.19 -4.55
C ALA A 238 16.54 8.88 -5.46
N ILE A 239 16.26 8.42 -6.68
CA ILE A 239 17.20 8.32 -7.79
C ILE A 239 16.46 8.88 -9.01
N ARG A 240 17.03 9.88 -9.67
CA ARG A 240 16.50 10.44 -10.91
C ARG A 240 16.91 9.54 -12.08
N ALA A 241 15.92 8.93 -12.72
CA ALA A 241 16.09 8.20 -13.98
C ALA A 241 16.00 9.12 -15.20
N THR A 242 15.45 10.33 -15.04
CA THR A 242 15.26 11.29 -16.14
C THR A 242 16.22 12.48 -16.12
N ARG A 243 16.51 12.95 -17.34
CA ARG A 243 16.99 14.29 -17.65
C ARG A 243 15.84 15.10 -18.25
N GLN A 244 15.72 16.37 -17.87
CA GLN A 244 14.76 17.31 -18.46
C GLN A 244 15.40 17.96 -19.70
N GLU A 245 14.66 18.05 -20.80
CA GLU A 245 15.10 18.68 -22.06
C GLU A 245 14.11 19.77 -22.50
N GLY A 246 14.27 20.98 -21.95
CA GLY A 246 13.30 22.07 -22.08
C GLY A 246 12.22 22.02 -20.99
N ASP A 247 11.03 22.56 -21.28
CA ASP A 247 9.96 22.68 -20.28
C ASP A 247 9.07 21.44 -20.15
N THR A 248 8.89 20.64 -21.21
CA THR A 248 7.89 19.56 -21.24
C THR A 248 8.44 18.16 -21.53
N LEU A 249 9.66 18.03 -22.07
CA LEU A 249 10.23 16.74 -22.46
C LEU A 249 11.11 16.15 -21.35
N VAL A 250 10.87 14.87 -21.06
CA VAL A 250 11.78 14.03 -20.26
C VAL A 250 12.52 13.07 -21.18
N ALA A 251 13.82 12.91 -20.92
CA ALA A 251 14.69 11.94 -21.56
C ALA A 251 15.15 10.91 -20.52
N GLY A 252 15.12 9.63 -20.87
CA GLY A 252 15.47 8.53 -19.97
C GLY A 252 15.92 7.28 -20.73
N LEU A 253 16.44 6.30 -20.01
CA LEU A 253 16.91 5.04 -20.61
C LEU A 253 15.81 3.98 -20.52
N GLN A 254 15.55 3.25 -21.59
CA GLN A 254 14.57 2.18 -21.70
C GLN A 254 15.18 0.97 -22.44
N GLY A 255 14.84 -0.24 -21.99
CA GLY A 255 15.49 -1.46 -22.49
C GLY A 255 16.99 -1.46 -22.21
N GLU A 256 17.75 -2.19 -23.03
CA GLU A 256 19.20 -2.34 -22.82
C GLU A 256 19.95 -1.02 -23.07
N GLU A 257 19.77 -0.36 -24.22
CA GLU A 257 20.52 0.87 -24.59
C GLU A 257 19.67 2.04 -25.11
N GLY A 258 18.34 1.91 -25.17
CA GLY A 258 17.48 2.93 -25.77
C GLY A 258 17.37 4.22 -24.96
N LEU A 259 18.01 5.31 -25.41
CA LEU A 259 17.68 6.65 -24.93
C LEU A 259 16.35 7.10 -25.56
N VAL A 260 15.30 7.15 -24.76
CA VAL A 260 13.96 7.59 -25.17
C VAL A 260 13.69 9.03 -24.71
N ARG A 261 12.90 9.74 -25.51
CA ARG A 261 12.40 11.09 -25.23
C ARG A 261 10.89 11.08 -25.41
N TYR A 262 10.16 11.61 -24.43
CA TYR A 262 8.72 11.76 -24.54
C TYR A 262 8.24 12.96 -23.73
N GLN A 263 7.02 13.41 -24.01
CA GLN A 263 6.32 14.40 -23.21
C GLN A 263 5.29 13.64 -22.36
N PRO A 264 5.42 13.62 -21.03
CA PRO A 264 4.41 13.03 -20.15
C PRO A 264 3.09 13.79 -20.24
N GLY A 265 1.99 13.10 -19.95
CA GLY A 265 0.66 13.67 -19.85
C GLY A 265 0.52 14.72 -18.75
N GLY A 266 -0.64 15.38 -18.72
CA GLY A 266 -0.94 16.46 -17.79
C GLY A 266 -1.23 15.96 -16.38
N ILE A 267 -0.39 16.29 -15.39
CA ILE A 267 -0.80 16.17 -13.98
C ILE A 267 -1.74 17.35 -13.64
N PRO A 268 -2.97 17.11 -13.16
CA PRO A 268 -3.88 18.19 -12.79
C PRO A 268 -3.36 18.94 -11.54
N PRO A 269 -3.62 20.25 -11.41
CA PRO A 269 -3.13 21.04 -10.28
C PRO A 269 -3.77 20.63 -8.94
N HIS A 270 -4.99 20.08 -9.01
CA HIS A 270 -5.75 19.52 -7.89
C HIS A 270 -6.41 18.22 -8.33
N LEU A 271 -6.58 17.28 -7.40
CA LEU A 271 -7.23 16.01 -7.71
C LEU A 271 -8.76 16.18 -7.76
N PRO A 272 -9.45 15.72 -8.82
CA PRO A 272 -10.89 15.85 -8.92
C PRO A 272 -11.61 14.93 -7.91
N LEU A 273 -12.79 15.36 -7.44
CA LEU A 273 -13.57 14.67 -6.40
C LEU A 273 -14.00 13.25 -6.78
N ASP A 274 -14.23 12.99 -8.07
CA ASP A 274 -14.56 11.68 -8.61
C ASP A 274 -13.32 10.79 -8.85
N LEU A 275 -12.10 11.34 -8.70
CA LEU A 275 -10.82 10.69 -9.00
C LEU A 275 -10.64 10.30 -10.48
N GLN A 276 -11.40 10.90 -11.41
CA GLN A 276 -11.21 10.68 -12.85
C GLN A 276 -10.11 11.60 -13.40
N VAL A 277 -8.96 11.02 -13.75
CA VAL A 277 -7.82 11.73 -14.32
C VAL A 277 -7.41 11.12 -15.66
N GLN A 278 -6.82 11.93 -16.52
CA GLN A 278 -6.02 11.43 -17.63
C GLN A 278 -4.61 11.16 -17.08
N GLY A 279 -4.09 9.95 -17.32
CA GLY A 279 -2.79 9.54 -16.80
C GLY A 279 -1.62 10.29 -17.45
N PRO A 280 -0.46 10.39 -16.78
CA PRO A 280 0.78 10.89 -17.37
C PRO A 280 1.40 10.01 -18.48
N GLU A 281 0.87 8.81 -18.77
CA GLU A 281 1.31 7.87 -19.81
C GLU A 281 2.81 7.52 -19.71
N LEU A 282 3.26 7.11 -18.52
CA LEU A 282 4.68 6.99 -18.24
C LEU A 282 5.35 5.76 -18.87
N LEU A 283 6.54 6.00 -19.45
CA LEU A 283 7.40 4.92 -19.91
C LEU A 283 8.10 4.23 -18.74
N ASN A 284 8.22 2.90 -18.79
CA ASN A 284 9.03 2.15 -17.84
C ASN A 284 10.53 2.39 -18.13
N LEU A 285 11.14 3.28 -17.35
CA LEU A 285 12.54 3.68 -17.47
C LEU A 285 13.45 2.88 -16.52
N ARG A 286 14.67 2.58 -16.97
CA ARG A 286 15.72 1.99 -16.13
C ARG A 286 16.54 3.07 -15.41
N PRO A 287 17.29 2.72 -14.34
CA PRO A 287 18.19 3.66 -13.66
C PRO A 287 19.20 4.30 -14.62
N PRO A 288 19.71 5.51 -14.29
CA PRO A 288 20.71 6.19 -15.10
C PRO A 288 22.02 5.37 -15.17
N SER A 289 22.78 5.56 -16.24
CA SER A 289 24.13 4.99 -16.36
C SER A 289 25.11 5.69 -15.41
N GLY A 290 26.24 5.02 -15.10
CA GLY A 290 27.32 5.62 -14.32
C GLY A 290 27.10 5.69 -12.80
N LEU A 291 26.02 5.11 -12.26
CA LEU A 291 25.84 5.04 -10.80
C LEU A 291 27.00 4.29 -10.14
N HIS A 292 27.74 4.99 -9.29
CA HIS A 292 28.89 4.46 -8.56
C HIS A 292 28.74 4.66 -7.06
N ARG A 293 29.01 3.61 -6.27
CA ARG A 293 28.71 3.56 -4.82
C ARG A 293 29.43 4.63 -3.96
N ASN A 294 30.48 5.25 -4.48
CA ASN A 294 31.25 6.29 -3.80
C ASN A 294 30.80 7.71 -4.20
N GLU A 295 29.79 7.85 -5.05
CA GLU A 295 29.34 9.13 -5.60
C GLU A 295 27.87 9.40 -5.21
N PRO A 296 27.48 10.66 -5.00
CA PRO A 296 26.09 11.00 -4.70
C PRO A 296 25.20 10.67 -5.90
N PHE A 297 24.17 9.86 -5.69
CA PHE A 297 23.21 9.54 -6.74
C PHE A 297 22.38 10.80 -7.08
N PRO A 298 22.05 11.02 -8.37
CA PRO A 298 21.24 12.17 -8.77
C PRO A 298 19.86 12.04 -8.14
N HIS A 299 19.43 13.04 -7.37
CA HIS A 299 18.16 13.02 -6.64
C HIS A 299 17.35 14.31 -6.86
N TYR A 300 16.12 14.33 -6.35
CA TYR A 300 15.29 15.53 -6.24
C TYR A 300 14.72 15.61 -4.83
N ARG A 301 15.07 16.70 -4.11
CA ARG A 301 14.56 17.08 -2.78
C ARG A 301 14.76 16.06 -1.63
N MET A 302 15.66 15.09 -1.80
CA MET A 302 16.05 14.16 -0.72
C MET A 302 16.78 14.89 0.43
N ASP A 303 17.55 15.93 0.09
CA ASP A 303 18.16 16.90 0.98
C ASP A 303 17.11 17.66 1.83
N ASP A 304 16.06 18.21 1.21
CA ASP A 304 14.93 18.84 1.93
C ASP A 304 14.24 17.86 2.90
N LEU A 305 13.99 16.62 2.45
CA LEU A 305 13.38 15.58 3.27
C LEU A 305 14.26 15.23 4.46
N VAL A 306 15.55 14.93 4.23
CA VAL A 306 16.49 14.53 5.29
C VAL A 306 16.71 15.67 6.28
N GLY A 307 16.84 16.91 5.80
CA GLY A 307 16.93 18.10 6.65
C GLY A 307 15.75 18.18 7.61
N TRP A 308 14.52 18.18 7.08
CA TRP A 308 13.30 18.24 7.90
C TRP A 308 13.15 17.05 8.86
N MET A 309 13.49 15.84 8.39
CA MET A 309 13.46 14.62 9.21
C MET A 309 14.55 14.57 10.29
N LEU A 310 15.52 15.48 10.29
CA LEU A 310 16.56 15.63 11.32
C LEU A 310 16.43 16.91 12.17
N GLU A 311 15.53 17.84 11.82
CA GLU A 311 15.25 19.05 12.61
C GLU A 311 14.94 18.67 14.07
N GLY A 312 15.65 19.27 15.03
CA GLY A 312 15.49 19.00 16.47
C GLY A 312 16.07 17.68 16.99
N VAL A 313 16.86 16.93 16.20
CA VAL A 313 17.71 15.82 16.70
C VAL A 313 19.12 16.30 17.03
N VAL A 314 19.58 17.37 16.39
CA VAL A 314 20.97 17.86 16.43
C VAL A 314 21.13 18.98 17.49
N SER A 315 20.65 18.74 18.71
CA SER A 315 20.76 19.64 19.87
C SER A 315 21.30 18.93 21.10
#